data_AF-A0A344WCV4-F1
#
_entry.id   AF-A0A344WCV4-F1
#
_cell.length_a   1.000
_cell.length_b   1.000
_cell.length_c   1.000
_cell.angle_alpha   90.00
_cell.angle_beta   90.00
_cell.angle_gamma   90.00
#
_symmetry.space_group_name_H-M   'P 1'
#
loop_
_entity.id
_entity.type
_entity.pdbx_description
1 polymer ?
#
loop_
_entity_poly.entity_id
_entity_poly.type
_entity_poly.pdbx_seq_one_letter_code
_entity_poly.pdbx_strand_id
1 'polypeptide(L)'
;MPGETTVETALTKSQSQLRKSSDAYCDHLAAKGWAEPDKGLAGFADLLIRGRSASEQMPPAYASDIGAGTRAPVLVLAKISADSESARKGLEGVTLEAREVLDNSRSDASNRNDVIAYERALVRAQMAHRNFREALDIVSARADLDVSPIEAELGNFSDAIDDARRVADDLAERYTGSYGTTS
;
A
#
# COMPACT_ATOMS: atom_id res chain seq x y z
N MET A 1 -31.14 22.12 -37.21
CA MET A 1 -30.85 21.82 -35.79
C MET A 1 -31.94 20.91 -35.27
N PRO A 2 -31.66 19.92 -34.39
CA PRO A 2 -30.38 19.54 -33.80
C PRO A 2 -30.13 18.01 -33.78
N GLY A 3 -28.95 17.57 -33.33
CA GLY A 3 -28.69 16.16 -33.06
C GLY A 3 -27.22 15.74 -32.96
N GLU A 4 -26.26 16.66 -32.81
CA GLU A 4 -24.97 16.31 -32.22
C GLU A 4 -25.23 15.83 -30.79
N THR A 5 -25.43 14.53 -30.69
CA THR A 5 -25.63 13.86 -29.41
C THR A 5 -24.25 13.81 -28.78
N THR A 6 -24.14 14.54 -27.69
CA THR A 6 -23.06 14.62 -26.73
C THR A 6 -22.51 13.24 -26.39
N VAL A 7 -21.53 12.75 -27.15
CA VAL A 7 -20.80 11.50 -26.86
C VAL A 7 -19.35 11.78 -26.44
N GLU A 8 -18.89 13.03 -26.51
CA GLU A 8 -17.47 13.37 -26.35
C GLU A 8 -16.99 13.81 -24.94
N THR A 9 -17.82 13.82 -23.89
CA THR A 9 -17.39 14.42 -22.60
C THR A 9 -17.37 13.50 -21.37
N ALA A 10 -17.49 12.18 -21.53
CA ALA A 10 -17.27 11.24 -20.42
C ALA A 10 -15.86 10.60 -20.41
N LEU A 11 -15.07 10.75 -21.50
CA LEU A 11 -13.87 9.93 -21.72
C LEU A 11 -12.55 10.52 -21.17
N THR A 12 -12.58 11.68 -20.50
CA THR A 12 -11.35 12.27 -19.94
C THR A 12 -11.60 13.07 -18.65
N LYS A 13 -12.27 12.50 -17.64
CA LYS A 13 -12.05 12.98 -16.27
C LYS A 13 -10.58 12.63 -15.94
N SER A 14 -9.68 13.62 -16.07
CA SER A 14 -8.29 13.53 -15.60
C SER A 14 -8.26 12.78 -14.27
N GLN A 15 -7.41 11.74 -14.16
CA GLN A 15 -7.27 11.00 -12.90
C GLN A 15 -7.07 12.00 -11.75
N SER A 16 -7.82 11.81 -10.66
CA SER A 16 -7.66 12.64 -9.46
C SER A 16 -6.25 12.48 -8.89
N GLN A 17 -5.81 13.47 -8.11
CA GLN A 17 -4.49 13.41 -7.49
C GLN A 17 -4.35 12.23 -6.53
N LEU A 18 -5.39 11.94 -5.74
CA LEU A 18 -5.44 10.77 -4.87
C LEU A 18 -5.22 9.46 -5.64
N ARG A 19 -5.84 9.30 -6.81
CA ARG A 19 -5.64 8.10 -7.63
C ARG A 19 -4.21 8.01 -8.14
N LYS A 20 -3.67 9.11 -8.67
CA LYS A 20 -2.29 9.15 -9.17
C LYS A 20 -1.26 8.86 -8.09
N SER A 21 -1.42 9.44 -6.90
CA SER A 21 -0.51 9.22 -5.78
C SER A 21 -0.59 7.79 -5.26
N SER A 22 -1.80 7.23 -5.17
CA SER A 22 -2.02 5.83 -4.79
C SER A 22 -1.37 4.86 -5.78
N ASP A 23 -1.54 5.10 -7.08
CA ASP A 23 -0.95 4.28 -8.16
C ASP A 23 0.58 4.37 -8.12
N ALA A 24 1.13 5.59 -8.04
CA ALA A 24 2.57 5.80 -7.95
C ALA A 24 3.19 5.15 -6.71
N TYR A 25 2.48 5.16 -5.58
CA TYR A 25 2.91 4.48 -4.37
C TYR A 25 2.91 2.95 -4.55
N CYS A 26 1.86 2.38 -5.14
CA CYS A 26 1.80 0.94 -5.43
C CYS A 26 2.95 0.51 -6.36
N ASP A 27 3.20 1.28 -7.42
CA ASP A 27 4.28 1.02 -8.37
C ASP A 27 5.65 1.11 -7.70
N HIS A 28 5.84 2.09 -6.80
CA HIS A 28 7.07 2.20 -6.02
C HIS A 28 7.32 0.97 -5.14
N LEU A 29 6.31 0.52 -4.39
CA LEU A 29 6.42 -0.68 -3.55
C LEU A 29 6.73 -1.92 -4.37
N ALA A 30 6.08 -2.08 -5.52
CA ALA A 30 6.29 -3.22 -6.42
C ALA A 30 7.68 -3.19 -7.07
N ALA A 31 8.12 -2.03 -7.58
CA ALA A 31 9.43 -1.86 -8.20
C ALA A 31 10.58 -2.12 -7.22
N LYS A 32 10.35 -1.88 -5.93
CA LYS A 32 11.30 -2.16 -4.86
C LYS A 32 11.25 -3.60 -4.33
N GLY A 33 10.28 -4.41 -4.78
CA GLY A 33 10.05 -5.76 -4.26
C GLY A 33 9.55 -5.78 -2.81
N TRP A 34 9.04 -4.65 -2.30
CA TRP A 34 8.54 -4.54 -0.93
C TRP A 34 7.13 -5.13 -0.81
N ALA A 35 6.33 -5.02 -1.86
CA ALA A 35 5.06 -5.71 -1.98
C ALA A 35 5.02 -6.46 -3.31
N GLU A 36 4.29 -7.58 -3.36
CA GLU A 36 4.05 -8.22 -4.66
C GLU A 36 3.32 -7.24 -5.60
N PRO A 37 3.51 -7.33 -6.93
CA PRO A 37 2.69 -6.59 -7.87
C PRO A 37 1.25 -7.13 -7.91
N ASP A 38 0.33 -6.37 -8.49
CA ASP A 38 -1.04 -6.86 -8.75
C ASP A 38 -1.00 -7.96 -9.81
N LYS A 39 -1.00 -9.22 -9.38
CA LYS A 39 -1.00 -10.40 -10.26
C LYS A 39 -2.40 -10.71 -10.83
N GLY A 40 -3.41 -9.88 -10.51
CA GLY A 40 -4.79 -10.06 -10.91
C GLY A 40 -5.36 -11.44 -10.54
N LEU A 41 -6.37 -11.88 -11.29
CA LEU A 41 -7.05 -13.17 -11.10
C LEU A 41 -6.09 -14.38 -11.21
N ALA A 42 -5.01 -14.25 -11.99
CA ALA A 42 -3.99 -15.28 -12.14
C ALA A 42 -3.17 -15.49 -10.86
N GLY A 43 -2.83 -14.42 -10.14
CA GLY A 43 -2.17 -14.53 -8.83
C GLY A 43 -3.06 -15.13 -7.75
N PHE A 44 -4.35 -14.80 -7.79
CA PHE A 44 -5.34 -15.42 -6.90
C PHE A 44 -5.54 -16.90 -7.20
N ALA A 45 -5.62 -17.28 -8.48
CA ALA A 45 -5.68 -18.67 -8.91
C ALA A 45 -4.40 -19.44 -8.50
N ASP A 46 -3.22 -18.84 -8.64
CA ASP A 46 -1.96 -19.47 -8.20
C ASP A 46 -1.93 -19.71 -6.69
N LEU A 47 -2.45 -18.75 -5.91
CA LEU A 47 -2.57 -18.84 -4.45
C LEU A 47 -3.59 -19.93 -4.01
N LEU A 48 -4.67 -20.12 -4.77
CA LEU A 48 -5.65 -21.20 -4.55
C LEU A 48 -5.14 -22.57 -5.02
N ILE A 49 -4.47 -22.65 -6.18
CA ILE A 49 -4.02 -23.89 -6.82
C ILE A 49 -2.82 -24.46 -6.08
N ARG A 50 -1.85 -23.62 -5.71
CA ARG A 50 -0.65 -24.09 -5.01
C ARG A 50 -0.89 -24.28 -3.52
N GLY A 51 -1.95 -23.66 -2.98
CA GLY A 51 -2.03 -23.37 -1.55
C GLY A 51 -0.78 -22.62 -1.08
N ARG A 52 -0.75 -22.12 0.14
CA ARG A 52 0.56 -21.86 0.76
C ARG A 52 1.17 -23.23 1.10
N SER A 53 1.76 -23.90 0.12
CA SER A 53 2.52 -25.13 0.33
C SER A 53 3.66 -24.80 1.29
N ALA A 54 3.63 -25.39 2.49
CA ALA A 54 4.64 -25.22 3.54
C ALA A 54 6.02 -25.83 3.17
N SER A 55 6.23 -26.22 1.91
CA SER A 55 7.32 -27.09 1.48
C SER A 55 8.40 -26.42 0.63
N GLU A 56 8.45 -25.08 0.58
CA GLU A 56 9.68 -24.37 0.22
C GLU A 56 9.90 -23.28 1.27
N GLN A 57 10.80 -23.55 2.23
CA GLN A 57 11.30 -22.60 3.22
C GLN A 57 12.17 -21.52 2.55
N MET A 58 11.73 -20.97 1.42
CA MET A 58 12.38 -19.81 0.83
C MET A 58 12.05 -18.60 1.70
N PRO A 59 13.05 -17.79 2.08
CA PRO A 59 12.79 -16.51 2.72
C PRO A 59 11.87 -15.68 1.83
N PRO A 60 10.98 -14.85 2.41
CA PRO A 60 10.15 -13.92 1.65
C PRO A 60 10.99 -13.18 0.62
N ALA A 61 10.43 -12.87 -0.56
CA ALA A 61 11.18 -12.29 -1.69
C ALA A 61 12.08 -11.12 -1.25
N TYR A 62 11.52 -10.18 -0.47
CA TYR A 62 12.27 -9.07 0.11
C TYR A 62 13.43 -9.50 1.01
N ALA A 63 13.20 -10.44 1.94
CA ALA A 63 14.23 -10.93 2.85
C ALA A 63 15.39 -11.60 2.11
N SER A 64 15.08 -12.34 1.03
CA SER A 64 16.06 -12.91 0.12
C SER A 64 16.86 -11.82 -0.61
N ASP A 65 16.19 -10.81 -1.15
CA ASP A 65 16.80 -9.73 -1.94
C ASP A 65 17.79 -8.87 -1.15
N ILE A 66 17.44 -8.55 0.10
CA ILE A 66 18.34 -7.81 0.99
C ILE A 66 19.41 -8.71 1.62
N GLY A 67 19.28 -10.04 1.46
CA GLY A 67 20.19 -11.03 2.01
C GLY A 67 20.09 -11.17 3.53
N ALA A 68 18.88 -11.16 4.09
CA ALA A 68 18.66 -11.21 5.54
C ALA A 68 19.37 -12.41 6.21
N GLY A 69 19.33 -13.58 5.55
CA GLY A 69 19.99 -14.79 6.02
C GLY A 69 21.50 -14.89 5.72
N THR A 70 22.07 -14.02 4.86
CA THR A 70 23.43 -14.22 4.33
C THR A 70 24.36 -13.01 4.52
N ARG A 71 23.88 -11.78 4.35
CA ARG A 71 24.68 -10.55 4.46
C ARG A 71 24.98 -10.15 5.90
N ALA A 72 25.87 -9.17 6.07
CA ALA A 72 26.21 -8.63 7.38
C ALA A 72 24.95 -8.06 8.08
N PRO A 73 24.62 -8.49 9.31
CA PRO A 73 23.39 -8.09 10.00
C PRO A 73 23.17 -6.58 10.09
N VAL A 74 24.22 -5.80 10.40
CA VAL A 74 24.13 -4.34 10.49
C VAL A 74 23.70 -3.68 9.17
N LEU A 75 24.15 -4.20 8.03
CA LEU A 75 23.78 -3.67 6.71
C LEU A 75 22.33 -4.01 6.36
N VAL A 76 21.88 -5.19 6.75
CA VAL A 76 20.49 -5.63 6.57
C VAL A 76 19.57 -4.78 7.44
N LEU A 77 19.88 -4.57 8.72
CA LEU A 77 19.10 -3.74 9.63
C LEU A 77 18.99 -2.29 9.14
N ALA A 78 20.11 -1.69 8.69
CA ALA A 78 20.10 -0.36 8.10
C ALA A 78 19.21 -0.30 6.84
N LYS A 79 19.21 -1.36 6.02
CA LYS A 79 18.37 -1.44 4.82
C LYS A 79 16.89 -1.55 5.16
N ILE A 80 16.52 -2.38 6.14
CA ILE A 80 15.13 -2.52 6.62
C ILE A 80 14.63 -1.17 7.16
N SER A 81 15.42 -0.48 7.97
CA SER A 81 15.07 0.84 8.49
C SER A 81 14.83 1.85 7.37
N ALA A 82 15.76 1.98 6.42
CA ALA A 82 15.62 2.93 5.31
C ALA A 82 14.42 2.61 4.39
N ASP A 83 14.20 1.34 4.10
CA ASP A 83 13.08 0.91 3.23
C ASP A 83 11.73 1.10 3.92
N SER A 84 11.64 0.75 5.21
CA SER A 84 10.41 0.94 6.00
C SER A 84 10.06 2.42 6.16
N GLU A 85 11.05 3.28 6.42
CA GLU A 85 10.86 4.73 6.47
C GLU A 85 10.35 5.28 5.13
N SER A 86 10.94 4.84 4.02
CA SER A 86 10.51 5.25 2.68
C SER A 86 9.08 4.79 2.36
N ALA A 87 8.74 3.54 2.70
CA ALA A 87 7.40 3.00 2.50
C ALA A 87 6.35 3.72 3.37
N ARG A 88 6.70 4.03 4.62
CA ARG A 88 5.85 4.77 5.55
C ARG A 88 5.59 6.19 5.06
N LYS A 89 6.63 6.94 4.74
CA LYS A 89 6.50 8.32 4.22
C LYS A 89 5.68 8.38 2.93
N GLY A 90 5.84 7.38 2.06
CA GLY A 90 4.99 7.26 0.88
C GLY A 90 3.50 7.09 1.23
N LEU A 91 3.18 6.22 2.20
CA LEU A 91 1.80 6.03 2.66
C LEU A 91 1.24 7.29 3.32
N GLU A 92 2.03 7.98 4.14
CA GLU A 92 1.65 9.25 4.77
C GLU A 92 1.31 10.30 3.71
N GLY A 93 2.11 10.38 2.63
CA GLY A 93 1.84 11.26 1.50
C GLY A 93 0.51 10.94 0.81
N VAL A 94 0.25 9.66 0.50
CA VAL A 94 -1.04 9.24 -0.10
C VAL A 94 -2.21 9.52 0.86
N THR A 95 -2.01 9.33 2.16
CA THR A 95 -3.03 9.56 3.20
C THR A 95 -3.34 11.05 3.37
N LEU A 96 -2.35 11.94 3.19
CA LEU A 96 -2.58 13.38 3.14
C LEU A 96 -3.50 13.76 1.98
N GLU A 97 -3.23 13.25 0.77
CA GLU A 97 -4.09 13.47 -0.41
C GLU A 97 -5.53 12.96 -0.17
N ALA A 98 -5.68 11.84 0.54
CA ALA A 98 -6.98 11.30 0.90
C ALA A 98 -7.75 12.21 1.88
N ARG A 99 -7.07 12.78 2.87
CA ARG A 99 -7.64 13.77 3.78
C ARG A 99 -8.07 15.04 3.04
N GLU A 100 -7.29 15.51 2.05
CA GLU A 100 -7.69 16.64 1.22
C GLU A 100 -8.98 16.36 0.42
N VAL A 101 -9.18 15.13 -0.06
CA VAL A 101 -10.44 14.72 -0.70
C VAL A 101 -11.61 14.75 0.29
N LEU A 102 -11.40 14.39 1.55
CA LEU A 102 -12.40 14.49 2.60
C LEU A 102 -12.68 15.96 2.99
N ASP A 103 -11.68 16.82 3.10
CA ASP A 103 -11.85 18.21 3.54
C ASP A 103 -12.53 19.09 2.48
N ASN A 104 -12.28 18.81 1.19
CA ASN A 104 -12.87 19.54 0.08
C ASN A 104 -14.39 19.24 -0.01
N SER A 105 -15.16 20.02 0.75
CA SER A 105 -16.60 19.88 0.99
C SER A 105 -17.51 20.33 -0.17
N ARG A 106 -16.94 20.65 -1.35
CA ARG A 106 -17.69 21.19 -2.49
C ARG A 106 -17.27 20.48 -3.77
N SER A 107 -18.18 19.69 -4.34
CA SER A 107 -18.16 19.30 -5.76
C SER A 107 -17.09 18.31 -6.22
N ASP A 108 -17.00 17.16 -5.56
CA ASP A 108 -17.03 15.85 -6.23
C ASP A 108 -17.11 14.84 -5.08
N ALA A 109 -18.15 13.99 -5.06
CA ALA A 109 -18.17 12.87 -4.11
C ALA A 109 -16.85 12.10 -4.27
N SER A 110 -16.30 11.58 -3.16
CA SER A 110 -15.22 10.59 -3.20
C SER A 110 -15.56 9.59 -4.30
N ASN A 111 -14.79 9.61 -5.40
CA ASN A 111 -15.12 8.80 -6.56
C ASN A 111 -14.78 7.36 -6.18
N ARG A 112 -15.67 6.40 -6.48
CA ARG A 112 -15.45 4.97 -6.22
C ARG A 112 -14.04 4.50 -6.59
N ASN A 113 -13.54 4.99 -7.72
CA ASN A 113 -12.22 4.61 -8.23
C ASN A 113 -11.06 5.18 -7.40
N ASP A 114 -11.27 6.27 -6.66
CA ASP A 114 -10.27 6.86 -5.76
C ASP A 114 -10.23 6.09 -4.45
N VAL A 115 -11.40 5.72 -3.91
CA VAL A 115 -11.51 4.81 -2.75
C VAL A 115 -10.78 3.50 -3.05
N ILE A 116 -11.09 2.86 -4.17
CA ILE A 116 -10.45 1.59 -4.57
C ILE A 116 -8.93 1.74 -4.72
N ALA A 117 -8.45 2.83 -5.32
CA ALA A 117 -7.02 3.05 -5.50
C ALA A 117 -6.31 3.24 -4.15
N TYR A 118 -6.92 4.01 -3.24
CA TYR A 118 -6.41 4.21 -1.89
C TYR A 118 -6.38 2.92 -1.07
N GLU A 119 -7.46 2.13 -1.11
CA GLU A 119 -7.52 0.82 -0.45
C GLU A 119 -6.44 -0.13 -0.98
N ARG A 120 -6.20 -0.13 -2.30
CA ARG A 120 -5.11 -0.92 -2.88
C ARG A 120 -3.75 -0.47 -2.34
N ALA A 121 -3.50 0.85 -2.26
CA ALA A 121 -2.27 1.39 -1.69
C ALA A 121 -2.08 0.94 -0.23
N LEU A 122 -3.15 0.98 0.58
CA LEU A 122 -3.15 0.51 1.96
C LEU A 122 -2.82 -0.99 2.07
N VAL A 123 -3.43 -1.83 1.24
CA VAL A 123 -3.13 -3.27 1.22
C VAL A 123 -1.66 -3.54 0.86
N ARG A 124 -1.10 -2.79 -0.09
CA ARG A 124 0.31 -2.90 -0.46
C ARG A 124 1.23 -2.45 0.68
N ALA A 125 0.89 -1.39 1.40
CA ALA A 125 1.63 -0.95 2.57
C ALA A 125 1.65 -2.04 3.66
N GLN A 126 0.50 -2.68 3.93
CA GLN A 126 0.42 -3.80 4.88
C GLN A 126 1.25 -5.01 4.46
N MET A 127 1.34 -5.29 3.15
CA MET A 127 2.23 -6.33 2.63
C MET A 127 3.70 -5.95 2.84
N ALA A 128 4.10 -4.72 2.53
CA ALA A 128 5.46 -4.23 2.74
C ALA A 128 5.87 -4.31 4.21
N HIS A 129 5.03 -3.82 5.11
CA HIS A 129 5.25 -3.90 6.56
C HIS A 129 5.50 -5.32 7.05
N ARG A 130 4.66 -6.27 6.61
CA ARG A 130 4.84 -7.70 6.93
C ARG A 130 6.17 -8.23 6.44
N ASN A 131 6.52 -7.95 5.18
CA ASN A 131 7.78 -8.40 4.58
C ASN A 131 9.00 -7.83 5.32
N PHE A 132 8.92 -6.59 5.80
CA PHE A 132 9.97 -5.97 6.61
C PHE A 132 10.11 -6.63 7.99
N ARG A 133 8.99 -6.94 8.66
CA ARG A 133 9.02 -7.68 9.94
C ARG A 133 9.62 -9.08 9.77
N GLU A 134 9.20 -9.81 8.75
CA GLU A 134 9.74 -11.15 8.48
C GLU A 134 11.26 -11.10 8.19
N ALA A 135 11.74 -10.08 7.47
CA ALA A 135 13.18 -9.89 7.28
C ALA A 135 13.92 -9.54 8.58
N LEU A 136 13.30 -8.74 9.46
CA LEU A 136 13.83 -8.42 10.79
C LEU A 136 13.95 -9.68 11.67
N ASP A 137 12.93 -10.53 11.67
CA ASP A 137 12.92 -11.80 12.41
C ASP A 137 14.07 -12.72 11.96
N ILE A 138 14.32 -12.79 10.65
CA ILE A 138 15.43 -13.60 10.10
C ILE A 138 16.80 -13.06 10.54
N VAL A 139 17.03 -11.75 10.47
CA VAL A 139 18.34 -11.17 10.80
C VAL A 139 18.59 -11.11 12.32
N SER A 140 17.55 -10.93 13.12
CA SER A 140 17.64 -10.94 14.59
C SER A 140 17.93 -12.35 15.13
N ALA A 141 17.39 -13.39 14.51
CA ALA A 141 17.65 -14.77 14.92
C ALA A 141 19.12 -15.22 14.78
N ARG A 142 19.91 -14.54 13.95
CA ARG A 142 21.31 -14.90 13.66
C ARG A 142 22.35 -14.00 14.32
N ALA A 143 21.93 -12.89 14.94
CA ALA A 143 22.85 -11.91 15.51
C ALA A 143 22.22 -11.22 16.73
N ASP A 144 22.99 -11.20 17.82
CA ASP A 144 22.66 -10.46 19.04
C ASP A 144 23.01 -8.98 18.85
N LEU A 145 22.13 -8.25 18.16
CA LEU A 145 22.23 -6.82 17.92
C LEU A 145 21.01 -6.12 18.50
N ASP A 146 21.19 -4.87 18.95
CA ASP A 146 20.07 -4.03 19.32
C ASP A 146 19.22 -3.71 18.08
N VAL A 147 18.02 -4.30 18.03
CA VAL A 147 17.04 -4.10 16.97
C VAL A 147 15.96 -3.09 17.33
N SER A 148 15.97 -2.56 18.57
CA SER A 148 14.96 -1.64 19.08
C SER A 148 14.72 -0.43 18.16
N PRO A 149 15.75 0.19 17.53
CA PRO A 149 15.53 1.29 16.60
C PRO A 149 14.73 0.88 15.35
N ILE A 150 14.92 -0.35 14.86
CA ILE A 150 14.22 -0.87 13.69
C ILE A 150 12.80 -1.27 14.07
N GLU A 151 12.61 -1.88 15.24
CA GLU A 151 11.28 -2.15 15.79
C GLU A 151 10.47 -0.88 15.99
N ALA A 152 11.10 0.20 16.47
CA ALA A 152 10.46 1.50 16.59
C ALA A 152 9.99 2.05 15.24
N GLU A 153 10.81 1.97 14.19
CA GLU A 153 10.41 2.42 12.85
C GLU A 153 9.29 1.56 12.25
N LEU A 154 9.32 0.24 12.44
CA LEU A 154 8.23 -0.64 12.05
C LEU A 154 6.95 -0.41 12.88
N GLY A 155 7.09 0.07 14.11
CA GLY A 155 6.01 0.59 14.94
C GLY A 155 5.38 1.84 14.31
N ASN A 156 6.20 2.85 13.99
CA ASN A 156 5.74 4.06 13.31
C ASN A 156 5.01 3.74 11.99
N PHE A 157 5.49 2.75 11.25
CA PHE A 157 4.83 2.34 10.00
C PHE A 157 3.49 1.64 10.26
N SER A 158 3.39 0.85 11.35
CA SER A 158 2.10 0.31 11.79
C SER A 158 1.10 1.41 12.13
N ASP A 159 1.54 2.44 12.85
CA ASP A 159 0.69 3.57 13.23
C ASP A 159 0.19 4.34 11.99
N ALA A 160 1.05 4.54 10.99
CA ALA A 160 0.66 5.13 9.71
C ALA A 160 -0.35 4.27 8.94
N ILE A 161 -0.24 2.94 9.00
CA ILE A 161 -1.23 2.01 8.42
C ILE A 161 -2.58 2.12 9.14
N ASP A 162 -2.58 2.24 10.46
CA ASP A 162 -3.81 2.37 11.25
C ASP A 162 -4.47 3.75 11.06
N ASP A 163 -3.69 4.81 10.82
CA ASP A 163 -4.22 6.09 10.37
C ASP A 163 -4.85 6.00 8.98
N ALA A 164 -4.15 5.37 8.04
CA ALA A 164 -4.64 5.19 6.68
C ALA A 164 -5.92 4.33 6.62
N ARG A 165 -6.06 3.33 7.49
CA ARG A 165 -7.32 2.55 7.64
C ARG A 165 -8.50 3.43 7.99
N ARG A 166 -8.35 4.29 9.00
CA ARG A 166 -9.42 5.22 9.42
C ARG A 166 -9.83 6.15 8.28
N VAL A 167 -8.85 6.68 7.55
CA VAL A 167 -9.12 7.55 6.38
C VAL A 167 -9.81 6.78 5.25
N ALA A 168 -9.48 5.49 5.03
CA ALA A 168 -10.16 4.65 4.05
C ALA A 168 -11.64 4.45 4.42
N ASP A 169 -11.91 4.18 5.69
CA ASP A 169 -13.28 4.04 6.22
C ASP A 169 -14.07 5.34 6.01
N ASP A 170 -13.50 6.50 6.37
CA ASP A 170 -14.13 7.82 6.15
C ASP A 170 -14.42 8.09 4.67
N LEU A 171 -13.49 7.73 3.76
CA LEU A 171 -13.66 7.85 2.31
C LEU A 171 -14.80 6.96 1.79
N ALA A 172 -14.91 5.74 2.32
CA ALA A 172 -15.95 4.79 1.97
C ALA A 172 -17.33 5.21 2.51
N GLU A 173 -17.40 5.72 3.75
CA GLU A 173 -18.62 6.28 4.33
C GLU A 173 -19.13 7.47 3.52
N ARG A 174 -18.25 8.38 3.10
CA ARG A 174 -18.63 9.50 2.24
C ARG A 174 -19.14 9.05 0.88
N TYR A 175 -18.51 8.02 0.30
CA TYR A 175 -18.98 7.42 -0.96
C TYR A 175 -20.36 6.81 -0.80
N THR A 176 -20.59 5.96 0.20
CA THR A 176 -21.88 5.28 0.44
C THR A 176 -22.98 6.24 0.88
N GLY A 177 -22.66 7.22 1.73
CA GLY A 177 -23.58 8.27 2.17
C GLY A 177 -24.07 9.17 1.03
N SER A 178 -23.27 9.35 -0.03
CA SER A 178 -23.70 10.08 -1.24
C SER A 178 -24.78 9.36 -2.05
N TYR A 179 -24.93 8.04 -1.91
CA TYR A 179 -26.02 7.26 -2.52
C TYR A 179 -27.32 7.32 -1.70
N GLY A 180 -27.28 7.78 -0.45
CA GLY A 180 -28.44 7.82 0.46
C GLY A 180 -29.31 9.08 0.36
N THR A 181 -28.88 10.12 -0.37
CA THR A 181 -29.53 11.45 -0.37
C THR A 181 -30.40 11.72 -1.60
N THR A 182 -30.81 10.69 -2.35
CA THR A 182 -31.92 10.83 -3.30
C THR A 182 -33.24 10.59 -2.57
N SER A 183 -33.80 11.66 -1.99
CA SER A 183 -35.21 11.74 -1.59
C SER A 183 -35.88 12.89 -2.32
#